data_AF-A0A8B3C2F5-F1
#
_entry.id   AF-A0A8B3C2F5-F1
#
_cell.length_a   1.000
_cell.length_b   1.000
_cell.length_c   1.000
_cell.angle_alpha   90.00
_cell.angle_beta   90.00
_cell.angle_gamma   90.00
#
_symmetry.space_group_name_H-M   'P 1'
#
loop_
_entity.id
_entity.type
_entity.pdbx_description
1 polymer ?
#
loop_
_entity_poly.entity_id
_entity_poly.type
_entity_poly.pdbx_seq_one_letter_code
_entity_poly.pdbx_strand_id
1 'polypeptide(L)'
;HIHAAVVPIVTGERRKVKEKRIPDKPGKKKYRKKSPDAVRLCNDDVMSRIKLKEYQDTYAEAMAGYGLQRGIDGSVARHISTQEFYRNAIAGQKNLQDNIDELLRIEEQKRQAVERLKQQEQEARTGYEQAKAMREHKTAELEATEQELKAVKGELKTEKLKSAAAEVGSNIVEGIGSLVGTSKVKRQEQQIGALRQEVAAHEETIEILQTQMQTMQADHSRRLLEVQRQSQQTIGKLQGEIDRIYDWFPDTPRLIKWGEYCRSLGFSDGQVRDLVNMRPVRFSGELYSHEHSQHFEVENSEARLMRDEKGPGGFQLFIDRIPILRWFRQKAKEFLEHIGIKIKDRKQGRGMRMR
;
A
#
# COMPACT_ATOMS: atom_id res chain seq x y z
N HIS A 1 22.44 -25.19 6.50
CA HIS A 1 22.84 -25.19 7.92
C HIS A 1 23.39 -26.56 8.28
N ILE A 2 24.32 -26.63 9.23
CA ILE A 2 24.93 -27.89 9.68
C ILE A 2 24.59 -28.10 11.14
N HIS A 3 24.15 -29.31 11.50
CA HIS A 3 24.03 -29.73 12.89
C HIS A 3 25.34 -30.39 13.31
N ALA A 4 26.15 -29.68 14.10
CA ALA A 4 27.43 -30.18 14.60
C ALA A 4 27.37 -30.37 16.12
N ALA A 5 27.76 -31.56 16.59
CA ALA A 5 27.86 -31.87 18.01
C ALA A 5 29.33 -31.84 18.44
N VAL A 6 29.65 -31.06 19.48
CA VAL A 6 31.01 -30.93 20.02
C VAL A 6 31.09 -31.64 21.36
N VAL A 7 32.03 -32.58 21.50
CA VAL A 7 32.29 -33.28 22.77
C VAL A 7 33.27 -32.43 23.58
N PRO A 8 32.90 -31.92 24.78
CA PRO A 8 33.69 -30.92 25.48
C PRO A 8 34.81 -31.55 26.32
N ILE A 9 35.88 -31.99 25.66
CA ILE A 9 37.06 -32.59 26.29
C ILE A 9 38.04 -31.48 26.72
N VAL A 10 38.43 -31.47 27.99
CA VAL A 10 39.38 -30.50 28.55
C VAL A 10 40.41 -31.18 29.44
N THR A 11 41.60 -30.59 29.52
CA THR A 11 42.68 -30.95 30.45
C THR A 11 42.87 -29.85 31.48
N GLY A 12 43.36 -30.19 32.66
CA GLY A 12 43.62 -29.24 33.74
C GLY A 12 42.57 -29.20 34.84
N GLU A 13 42.93 -28.49 35.91
CA GLU A 13 42.17 -28.51 37.16
C GLU A 13 40.73 -28.00 37.00
N ARG A 14 39.85 -28.55 37.84
CA ARG A 14 38.43 -28.17 37.82
C ARG A 14 38.28 -26.74 38.34
N ARG A 15 37.59 -25.88 37.57
CA ARG A 15 37.40 -24.45 37.88
C ARG A 15 36.83 -24.18 39.30
N LYS A 16 36.06 -25.12 39.86
CA LYS A 16 35.54 -25.09 41.24
C LYS A 16 36.60 -25.25 42.35
N VAL A 17 37.88 -25.47 42.04
CA VAL A 17 38.95 -25.67 43.05
C VAL A 17 39.46 -24.33 43.63
N LYS A 18 39.14 -23.18 43.01
CA LYS A 18 39.61 -21.86 43.49
C LYS A 18 38.84 -21.29 44.69
N GLU A 19 37.79 -21.95 45.16
CA GLU A 19 37.11 -21.54 46.39
C GLU A 19 37.82 -22.11 47.62
N LYS A 20 38.77 -21.33 48.13
CA LYS A 20 39.41 -21.39 49.46
C LYS A 20 40.07 -22.74 49.81
N ARG A 21 41.40 -22.75 49.68
CA ARG A 21 42.31 -23.45 50.61
C ARG A 21 41.99 -22.98 52.04
N ILE A 22 40.96 -23.55 52.66
CA ILE A 22 40.84 -23.55 54.13
C ILE A 22 41.98 -24.46 54.60
N PRO A 23 42.89 -24.01 55.48
CA PRO A 23 43.99 -24.84 55.94
C PRO A 23 43.44 -26.15 56.51
N ASP A 24 44.08 -27.26 56.13
CA ASP A 24 43.68 -28.64 56.41
C ASP A 24 43.14 -28.78 57.86
N LYS A 25 41.84 -29.05 58.02
CA LYS A 25 41.31 -29.51 59.32
C LYS A 25 41.89 -30.90 59.60
N PRO A 26 42.55 -31.14 60.75
CA PRO A 26 43.20 -32.42 61.03
C PRO A 26 42.13 -33.51 61.18
N GLY A 27 42.30 -34.65 60.49
CA GLY A 27 41.46 -35.84 60.66
C GLY A 27 40.61 -36.29 59.45
N LYS A 28 40.62 -35.59 58.30
CA LYS A 28 39.91 -36.07 57.10
C LYS A 28 40.78 -37.02 56.26
N LYS A 29 40.23 -38.19 55.91
CA LYS A 29 40.85 -39.17 55.00
C LYS A 29 41.18 -38.49 53.66
N LYS A 30 42.47 -38.43 53.32
CA LYS A 30 42.95 -37.87 52.05
C LYS A 30 42.79 -38.93 50.95
N TYR A 31 41.78 -38.78 50.09
CA TYR A 31 41.62 -39.62 48.90
C TYR A 31 42.68 -39.29 47.85
N ARG A 32 43.19 -40.30 47.14
CA ARG A 32 44.14 -40.12 46.04
C ARG A 32 43.47 -39.30 44.94
N LYS A 33 43.92 -38.06 44.78
CA LYS A 33 43.44 -37.18 43.71
C LYS A 33 43.97 -37.70 42.38
N LYS A 34 43.12 -37.70 41.35
CA LYS A 34 43.57 -37.88 39.97
C LYS A 34 44.53 -36.74 39.63
N SER A 35 45.48 -37.00 38.74
CA SER A 35 46.43 -35.98 38.30
C SER A 35 45.68 -34.73 37.82
N PRO A 36 46.15 -33.52 38.17
CA PRO A 36 45.62 -32.27 37.65
C PRO A 36 45.55 -32.22 36.12
N ASP A 37 46.45 -32.93 35.46
CA ASP A 37 46.57 -32.99 33.99
C ASP A 37 45.70 -34.08 33.34
N ALA A 38 44.83 -34.75 34.12
CA ALA A 38 43.93 -35.76 33.58
C ALA A 38 42.85 -35.15 32.66
N VAL A 39 42.60 -35.81 31.53
CA VAL A 39 41.53 -35.46 30.58
C VAL A 39 40.15 -35.64 31.23
N ARG A 40 39.23 -34.70 31.02
CA ARG A 40 37.85 -34.74 31.53
C ARG A 40 36.85 -34.09 30.57
N LEU A 41 35.57 -34.40 30.75
CA LEU A 41 34.48 -33.75 30.00
C LEU A 41 33.90 -32.58 30.82
N CYS A 42 33.86 -31.38 30.24
CA CYS A 42 33.24 -30.22 30.90
C CYS A 42 32.77 -29.17 29.91
N ASN A 43 31.45 -29.08 29.74
CA ASN A 43 30.85 -28.09 28.86
C ASN A 43 31.02 -26.66 29.39
N ASP A 44 30.92 -26.42 30.70
CA ASP A 44 31.08 -25.08 31.29
C ASP A 44 32.48 -24.48 31.04
N ASP A 45 33.47 -25.33 30.82
CA ASP A 45 34.82 -24.89 30.50
C ASP A 45 35.00 -24.55 29.01
N VAL A 46 34.17 -25.11 28.14
CA VAL A 46 34.20 -24.93 26.68
C VAL A 46 33.18 -23.87 26.22
N MET A 47 31.98 -23.84 26.78
CA MET A 47 30.84 -22.98 26.42
C MET A 47 30.57 -21.89 27.47
N SER A 48 31.62 -21.34 28.08
CA SER A 48 31.47 -20.22 29.02
C SER A 48 31.06 -18.95 28.26
N ARG A 49 30.46 -17.96 28.95
CA ARG A 49 30.07 -16.68 28.32
C ARG A 49 31.23 -15.99 27.60
N ILE A 50 32.42 -16.00 28.20
CA ILE A 50 33.63 -15.41 27.63
C ILE A 50 34.01 -16.16 26.35
N LYS A 51 34.03 -17.50 26.41
CA LYS A 51 34.36 -18.33 25.25
C LYS A 51 33.33 -18.28 24.14
N LEU A 52 32.04 -18.20 24.46
CA LEU A 52 31.00 -18.06 23.44
C LEU A 52 31.13 -16.72 22.70
N LYS A 53 31.49 -15.65 23.41
CA LYS A 53 31.81 -14.36 22.78
C LYS A 53 33.05 -14.51 21.90
N GLU A 54 34.12 -15.09 22.46
CA GLU A 54 35.36 -15.40 21.73
C GLU A 54 35.10 -16.29 20.50
N TYR A 55 34.17 -17.24 20.55
CA TYR A 55 33.79 -18.06 19.40
C TYR A 55 33.02 -17.29 18.36
N GLN A 56 32.13 -16.36 18.74
CA GLN A 56 31.50 -15.47 17.75
C GLN A 56 32.54 -14.61 17.05
N ASP A 57 33.53 -14.10 17.81
CA ASP A 57 34.64 -13.30 17.28
C ASP A 57 35.54 -14.16 16.37
N THR A 58 36.11 -15.24 16.88
CA THR A 58 37.05 -16.14 16.16
C THR A 58 36.39 -16.91 15.03
N TYR A 59 35.11 -17.28 15.12
CA TYR A 59 34.39 -17.91 14.01
C TYR A 59 34.09 -16.90 12.91
N ALA A 60 33.72 -15.66 13.26
CA ALA A 60 33.59 -14.62 12.26
C ALA A 60 34.94 -14.30 11.62
N GLU A 61 36.04 -14.30 12.37
CA GLU A 61 37.40 -14.17 11.81
C GLU A 61 37.73 -15.33 10.86
N ALA A 62 37.39 -16.57 11.22
CA ALA A 62 37.62 -17.73 10.37
C ALA A 62 36.74 -17.76 9.11
N MET A 63 35.51 -17.25 9.21
CA MET A 63 34.55 -17.20 8.12
C MET A 63 34.63 -15.88 7.32
N ALA A 64 35.41 -14.91 7.78
CA ALA A 64 35.63 -13.64 7.10
C ALA A 64 36.15 -13.83 5.67
N GLY A 65 37.00 -14.85 5.43
CA GLY A 65 37.47 -15.18 4.07
C GLY A 65 36.38 -15.74 3.14
N TYR A 66 35.27 -16.19 3.72
CA TYR A 66 34.00 -16.45 3.04
C TYR A 66 33.03 -15.32 3.36
N GLY A 67 33.50 -14.06 3.49
CA GLY A 67 32.84 -12.76 3.74
C GLY A 67 31.65 -12.66 4.72
N LEU A 68 31.33 -13.75 5.42
CA LEU A 68 30.34 -13.77 6.48
C LEU A 68 30.79 -12.85 7.61
N GLN A 69 29.93 -11.90 7.96
CA GLN A 69 30.22 -10.94 9.00
C GLN A 69 29.76 -11.43 10.36
N ARG A 70 30.46 -10.96 11.39
CA ARG A 70 30.05 -11.17 12.77
C ARG A 70 28.67 -10.59 13.01
N GLY A 71 27.82 -11.33 13.72
CA GLY A 71 26.59 -10.77 14.26
C GLY A 71 26.86 -9.56 15.16
N ILE A 72 25.84 -8.71 15.33
CA ILE A 72 25.93 -7.46 16.11
C ILE A 72 26.41 -7.78 17.55
N ASP A 73 27.50 -7.14 17.99
CA ASP A 73 27.95 -7.28 19.38
C ASP A 73 26.96 -6.62 20.34
N GLY A 74 26.52 -7.37 21.35
CA GLY A 74 25.46 -6.91 22.24
C GLY A 74 24.05 -6.93 21.61
N SER A 75 23.83 -7.71 20.55
CA SER A 75 22.50 -7.90 19.96
C SER A 75 21.44 -8.22 21.02
N VAL A 76 20.33 -7.49 20.97
CA VAL A 76 19.14 -7.73 21.82
C VAL A 76 18.21 -8.80 21.25
N ALA A 77 18.57 -9.40 20.11
CA ALA A 77 17.80 -10.46 19.49
C ALA A 77 17.70 -11.68 20.42
N ARG A 78 16.48 -12.21 20.56
CA ARG A 78 16.24 -13.46 21.29
C ARG A 78 16.16 -14.60 20.30
N HIS A 79 16.75 -15.73 20.66
CA HIS A 79 16.59 -16.96 19.89
C HIS A 79 15.11 -17.34 19.86
N ILE A 80 14.61 -17.62 18.65
CA ILE A 80 13.28 -18.16 18.41
C ILE A 80 13.43 -19.51 17.73
N SER A 81 12.48 -20.40 17.97
CA SER A 81 12.49 -21.70 17.31
C SER A 81 12.26 -21.56 15.80
N THR A 82 12.75 -22.52 15.02
CA THR A 82 12.53 -22.54 13.56
C THR A 82 11.04 -22.53 13.21
N GLN A 83 10.20 -23.21 14.00
CA GLN A 83 8.75 -23.25 13.76
C GLN A 83 8.09 -21.88 14.03
N GLU A 84 8.53 -21.15 15.05
CA GLU A 84 8.04 -19.79 15.34
C GLU A 84 8.50 -18.79 14.27
N PHE A 85 9.74 -18.91 13.79
CA PHE A 85 10.24 -18.08 12.69
C PHE A 85 9.35 -18.21 11.44
N TYR A 86 9.09 -19.44 10.99
CA TYR A 86 8.21 -19.66 9.83
C TYR A 86 6.76 -19.22 10.11
N ARG A 87 6.24 -19.44 11.33
CA ARG A 87 4.91 -18.95 11.71
C ARG A 87 4.82 -17.42 11.60
N ASN A 88 5.82 -16.69 12.08
CA ASN A 88 5.85 -15.23 12.02
C ASN A 88 6.02 -14.71 10.59
N ALA A 89 6.86 -15.37 9.78
CA ALA A 89 7.03 -15.01 8.37
C ALA A 89 5.73 -15.20 7.56
N ILE A 90 5.04 -16.32 7.77
CA ILE A 90 3.75 -16.61 7.12
C ILE A 90 2.67 -15.64 7.62
N ALA A 91 2.62 -15.34 8.92
CA ALA A 91 1.69 -14.36 9.46
C ALA A 91 1.95 -12.95 8.87
N GLY A 92 3.21 -12.57 8.67
CA GLY A 92 3.59 -11.33 7.99
C GLY A 92 3.10 -11.27 6.55
N GLN A 93 3.25 -12.35 5.77
CA GLN A 93 2.71 -12.45 4.42
C GLN A 93 1.17 -12.42 4.41
N LYS A 94 0.53 -13.12 5.35
CA LYS A 94 -0.93 -13.13 5.47
C LYS A 94 -1.48 -11.74 5.79
N ASN A 95 -0.85 -11.01 6.70
CA ASN A 95 -1.22 -9.62 6.98
C ASN A 95 -1.08 -8.71 5.75
N LEU A 96 -0.07 -8.94 4.91
CA LEU A 96 0.08 -8.19 3.66
C LEU A 96 -1.02 -8.54 2.65
N GLN A 97 -1.38 -9.81 2.55
CA GLN A 97 -2.49 -10.29 1.72
C GLN A 97 -3.84 -9.71 2.21
N ASP A 98 -4.08 -9.75 3.53
CA ASP A 98 -5.29 -9.21 4.16
C ASP A 98 -5.42 -7.70 3.93
N ASN A 99 -4.30 -6.96 3.97
CA ASN A 99 -4.28 -5.53 3.64
C ASN A 99 -4.61 -5.26 2.16
N ILE A 100 -4.13 -6.11 1.24
CA ILE A 100 -4.45 -6.00 -0.19
C ILE A 100 -5.95 -6.29 -0.41
N ASP A 101 -6.48 -7.33 0.22
CA ASP A 101 -7.90 -7.70 0.13
C ASP A 101 -8.81 -6.62 0.72
N GLU A 102 -8.40 -5.98 1.82
CA GLU A 102 -9.13 -4.85 2.40
C GLU A 102 -9.13 -3.63 1.46
N LEU A 103 -7.99 -3.32 0.82
CA LEU A 103 -7.91 -2.24 -0.17
C LEU A 103 -8.81 -2.51 -1.39
N LEU A 104 -8.87 -3.77 -1.86
CA LEU A 104 -9.78 -4.18 -2.94
C LEU A 104 -11.25 -4.04 -2.52
N ARG A 105 -11.60 -4.41 -1.29
CA ARG A 105 -12.95 -4.20 -0.74
C ARG A 105 -13.33 -2.72 -0.70
N ILE A 106 -12.41 -1.86 -0.28
CA ILE A 106 -12.63 -0.41 -0.25
C ILE A 106 -12.83 0.14 -1.67
N GLU A 107 -12.07 -0.34 -2.66
CA GLU A 107 -12.27 0.05 -4.07
C GLU A 107 -13.65 -0.37 -4.58
N GLU A 108 -14.06 -1.60 -4.32
CA GLU A 108 -15.35 -2.14 -4.75
C GLU A 108 -16.52 -1.40 -4.08
N GLN A 109 -16.43 -1.12 -2.77
CA GLN A 109 -17.41 -0.30 -2.06
C GLN A 109 -17.53 1.10 -2.65
N LYS A 110 -16.42 1.72 -3.04
CA LYS A 110 -16.43 3.03 -3.72
C LYS A 110 -17.10 2.95 -5.08
N ARG A 111 -16.83 1.91 -5.89
CA ARG A 111 -17.51 1.69 -7.17
C ARG A 111 -19.01 1.54 -6.99
N GLN A 112 -19.45 0.74 -6.03
CA GLN A 112 -20.86 0.54 -5.74
C GLN A 112 -21.53 1.82 -5.23
N ALA A 113 -20.84 2.61 -4.41
CA ALA A 113 -21.35 3.92 -3.98
C ALA A 113 -21.52 4.88 -5.16
N VAL A 114 -20.56 4.91 -6.08
CA VAL A 114 -20.65 5.71 -7.32
C VAL A 114 -21.84 5.26 -8.18
N GLU A 115 -22.05 3.96 -8.37
CA GLU A 115 -23.21 3.46 -9.11
C GLU A 115 -24.55 3.78 -8.43
N ARG A 116 -24.64 3.66 -7.09
CA ARG A 116 -25.86 4.07 -6.36
C ARG A 116 -26.15 5.56 -6.48
N LEU A 117 -25.11 6.39 -6.40
CA LEU A 117 -25.26 7.84 -6.60
C LEU A 117 -25.74 8.15 -8.01
N LYS A 118 -25.25 7.41 -9.00
CA LYS A 118 -25.67 7.53 -10.41
C LYS A 118 -27.13 7.12 -10.62
N GLN A 119 -27.58 6.06 -9.93
CA GLN A 119 -28.99 5.65 -9.93
C GLN A 119 -29.87 6.69 -9.23
N GLN A 120 -29.46 7.22 -8.08
CA GLN A 120 -30.18 8.31 -7.41
C GLN A 120 -30.27 9.56 -8.28
N GLU A 121 -29.20 9.91 -9.00
CA GLU A 121 -29.23 11.04 -9.95
C GLU A 121 -30.26 10.80 -11.07
N GLN A 122 -30.33 9.58 -11.62
CA GLN A 122 -31.33 9.22 -12.62
C GLN A 122 -32.75 9.26 -12.06
N GLU A 123 -32.99 8.69 -10.88
CA GLU A 123 -34.30 8.73 -10.22
C GLU A 123 -34.72 10.18 -9.94
N ALA A 124 -33.83 11.00 -9.39
CA ALA A 124 -34.08 12.43 -9.16
C ALA A 124 -34.40 13.17 -10.46
N ARG A 125 -33.70 12.86 -11.57
CA ARG A 125 -34.03 13.39 -12.90
C ARG A 125 -35.42 12.98 -13.35
N THR A 126 -35.76 11.70 -13.28
CA THR A 126 -37.09 11.23 -13.70
C THR A 126 -38.22 11.78 -12.83
N GLY A 127 -38.00 11.90 -11.52
CA GLY A 127 -38.94 12.53 -10.59
C GLY A 127 -39.13 14.02 -10.89
N TYR A 128 -38.06 14.73 -11.24
CA TYR A 128 -38.13 16.12 -11.69
C TYR A 128 -38.96 16.26 -12.99
N GLU A 129 -38.72 15.39 -13.97
CA GLU A 129 -39.50 15.38 -15.22
C GLU A 129 -40.99 15.09 -14.98
N GLN A 130 -41.31 14.13 -14.11
CA GLN A 130 -42.69 13.82 -13.73
C GLN A 130 -43.38 14.97 -12.97
N ALA A 131 -42.68 15.59 -12.01
CA ALA A 131 -43.18 16.74 -11.26
C ALA A 131 -43.44 17.93 -12.20
N LYS A 132 -42.53 18.16 -13.16
CA LYS A 132 -42.71 19.17 -14.20
C LYS A 132 -43.96 18.91 -15.05
N ALA A 133 -44.14 17.68 -15.54
CA ALA A 133 -45.32 17.31 -16.33
C ALA A 133 -46.64 17.43 -15.53
N MET A 134 -46.64 17.01 -14.26
CA MET A 134 -47.81 17.15 -13.39
C MET A 134 -48.16 18.62 -13.15
N ARG A 135 -47.16 19.48 -12.96
CA ARG A 135 -47.35 20.93 -12.82
C ARG A 135 -48.01 21.53 -14.06
N GLU A 136 -47.51 21.19 -15.26
CA GLU A 136 -48.08 21.63 -16.53
C GLU A 136 -49.55 21.20 -16.70
N HIS A 137 -49.88 19.96 -16.33
CA HIS A 137 -51.27 19.49 -16.32
C HIS A 137 -52.15 20.26 -15.31
N LYS A 138 -51.67 20.44 -14.08
CA LYS A 138 -52.39 21.16 -13.01
C LYS A 138 -52.66 22.61 -13.41
N THR A 139 -51.71 23.27 -14.08
CA THR A 139 -51.89 24.63 -14.57
C THR A 139 -52.96 24.71 -15.66
N ALA A 140 -52.98 23.74 -16.59
CA ALA A 140 -54.02 23.69 -17.61
C ALA A 140 -55.42 23.46 -17.02
N GLU A 141 -55.52 22.62 -15.98
CA GLU A 141 -56.77 22.36 -15.26
C GLU A 141 -57.26 23.58 -14.47
N LEU A 142 -56.35 24.33 -13.83
CA LEU A 142 -56.68 25.60 -13.17
C LEU A 142 -57.18 26.65 -14.19
N GLU A 143 -56.56 26.76 -15.36
CA GLU A 143 -57.02 27.66 -16.42
C GLU A 143 -58.40 27.27 -16.93
N ALA A 144 -58.66 25.97 -17.14
CA ALA A 144 -59.97 25.47 -17.56
C ALA A 144 -61.07 25.76 -16.52
N THR A 145 -60.80 25.47 -15.24
CA THR A 145 -61.76 25.74 -14.16
C THR A 145 -61.99 27.24 -13.94
N GLU A 146 -60.97 28.09 -14.15
CA GLU A 146 -61.16 29.54 -14.11
C GLU A 146 -62.02 30.05 -15.27
N GLN A 147 -61.87 29.46 -16.45
CA GLN A 147 -62.73 29.75 -17.61
C GLN A 147 -64.17 29.32 -17.36
N GLU A 148 -64.40 28.11 -16.83
CA GLU A 148 -65.74 27.64 -16.45
C GLU A 148 -66.37 28.52 -15.38
N LEU A 149 -65.61 28.91 -14.34
CA LEU A 149 -66.10 29.76 -13.28
C LEU A 149 -66.43 31.18 -13.79
N LYS A 150 -65.68 31.70 -14.77
CA LYS A 150 -66.02 32.94 -15.50
C LYS A 150 -67.28 32.77 -16.35
N ALA A 151 -67.44 31.64 -17.05
CA ALA A 151 -68.62 31.34 -17.85
C ALA A 151 -69.88 31.22 -16.99
N VAL A 152 -69.84 30.40 -15.93
CA VAL A 152 -70.93 30.24 -14.96
C VAL A 152 -71.25 31.57 -14.28
N LYS A 153 -70.26 32.39 -13.92
CA LYS A 153 -70.51 33.73 -13.36
C LYS A 153 -71.14 34.68 -14.37
N GLY A 154 -70.80 34.54 -15.66
CA GLY A 154 -71.45 35.24 -16.77
C GLY A 154 -72.91 34.81 -16.93
N GLU A 155 -73.15 33.49 -16.96
CA GLU A 155 -74.48 32.89 -17.02
C GLU A 155 -75.34 33.28 -15.81
N LEU A 156 -74.82 33.22 -14.58
CA LEU A 156 -75.51 33.65 -13.36
C LEU A 156 -75.82 35.15 -13.34
N LYS A 157 -74.97 36.00 -13.95
CA LYS A 157 -75.30 37.41 -14.16
C LYS A 157 -76.44 37.57 -15.17
N THR A 158 -76.45 36.79 -16.25
CA THR A 158 -77.53 36.84 -17.25
C THR A 158 -78.85 36.22 -16.78
N GLU A 159 -78.79 35.15 -15.99
CA GLU A 159 -79.93 34.52 -15.30
C GLU A 159 -80.47 35.44 -14.21
N LYS A 160 -79.62 36.06 -13.39
CA LYS A 160 -80.07 37.11 -12.44
C LYS A 160 -80.70 38.31 -13.13
N LEU A 161 -80.25 38.70 -14.32
CA LEU A 161 -80.87 39.79 -15.07
C LEU A 161 -82.20 39.37 -15.71
N LYS A 162 -82.37 38.09 -16.05
CA LYS A 162 -83.63 37.54 -16.56
C LYS A 162 -84.65 37.23 -15.44
N SER A 163 -84.20 36.77 -14.27
CA SER A 163 -85.06 36.50 -13.10
C SER A 163 -85.38 37.77 -12.31
N ALA A 164 -84.49 38.77 -12.25
CA ALA A 164 -84.79 40.09 -11.69
C ALA A 164 -85.79 40.89 -12.55
N ALA A 165 -85.94 40.56 -13.83
CA ALA A 165 -87.01 41.09 -14.67
C ALA A 165 -88.34 40.35 -14.49
N ALA A 166 -88.35 39.18 -13.84
CA ALA A 166 -89.55 38.36 -13.65
C ALA A 166 -90.13 38.39 -12.22
N GLU A 167 -89.39 38.85 -11.21
CA GLU A 167 -89.86 38.77 -9.82
C GLU A 167 -89.51 40.01 -8.99
N VAL A 168 -90.32 41.06 -9.19
CA VAL A 168 -90.47 42.13 -8.19
C VAL A 168 -91.35 41.58 -7.08
N GLY A 169 -90.77 41.30 -5.91
CA GLY A 169 -91.57 40.77 -4.80
C GLY A 169 -90.82 40.50 -3.50
N SER A 170 -90.31 41.55 -2.86
CA SER A 170 -90.30 41.75 -1.39
C SER A 170 -89.86 40.61 -0.46
N ASN A 171 -88.75 40.85 0.26
CA ASN A 171 -88.52 40.49 1.66
C ASN A 171 -88.78 39.03 2.08
N ILE A 172 -87.83 38.13 1.77
CA ILE A 172 -87.55 36.93 2.57
C ILE A 172 -86.01 36.86 2.69
N VAL A 173 -85.44 37.49 3.72
CA VAL A 173 -85.10 36.90 5.02
C VAL A 173 -83.64 36.46 5.06
N GLU A 174 -82.87 37.23 5.84
CA GLU A 174 -81.53 36.99 6.40
C GLU A 174 -81.34 35.64 7.14
N GLY A 175 -82.23 34.67 6.96
CA GLY A 175 -82.35 33.46 7.75
C GLY A 175 -81.84 32.15 7.12
N ILE A 176 -81.20 32.18 5.95
CA ILE A 176 -80.56 30.99 5.34
C ILE A 176 -79.02 31.09 5.40
N GLY A 177 -78.50 31.93 6.30
CA GLY A 177 -77.06 32.08 6.52
C GLY A 177 -76.41 31.00 7.40
N SER A 178 -77.19 30.15 8.11
CA SER A 178 -76.66 29.38 9.24
C SER A 178 -76.75 27.85 9.20
N LEU A 179 -77.33 27.21 8.17
CA LEU A 179 -77.68 25.77 8.30
C LEU A 179 -77.30 24.81 7.17
N VAL A 180 -76.28 25.11 6.36
CA VAL A 180 -75.72 24.09 5.44
C VAL A 180 -74.18 24.11 5.47
N GLY A 181 -73.58 23.20 6.24
CA GLY A 181 -72.20 22.72 6.04
C GLY A 181 -71.00 23.58 6.48
N THR A 182 -71.18 24.81 6.97
CA THR A 182 -70.08 25.79 7.03
C THR A 182 -69.02 25.61 8.13
N SER A 183 -69.29 24.99 9.30
CA SER A 183 -68.30 24.93 10.40
C SER A 183 -67.14 23.95 10.17
N LYS A 184 -67.40 22.81 9.51
CA LYS A 184 -66.36 21.89 9.02
C LYS A 184 -65.63 22.49 7.82
N VAL A 185 -66.36 23.11 6.88
CA VAL A 185 -65.77 23.79 5.72
C VAL A 185 -64.81 24.90 6.16
N LYS A 186 -65.18 25.72 7.15
CA LYS A 186 -64.32 26.80 7.67
C LYS A 186 -63.08 26.28 8.40
N ARG A 187 -63.20 25.19 9.16
CA ARG A 187 -62.04 24.51 9.79
C ARG A 187 -61.12 23.89 8.74
N GLN A 188 -61.68 23.30 7.69
CA GLN A 188 -60.93 22.76 6.57
C GLN A 188 -60.25 23.86 5.77
N GLU A 189 -60.91 25.00 5.51
CA GLU A 189 -60.30 26.18 4.88
C GLU A 189 -59.11 26.72 5.69
N GLN A 190 -59.22 26.79 7.02
CA GLN A 190 -58.11 27.20 7.89
C GLN A 190 -56.94 26.20 7.88
N GLN A 191 -57.21 24.89 7.97
CA GLN A 191 -56.16 23.87 7.88
C GLN A 191 -55.49 23.85 6.50
N ILE A 192 -56.26 24.02 5.42
CA ILE A 192 -55.74 24.16 4.06
C ILE A 192 -54.86 25.41 3.96
N GLY A 193 -55.24 26.53 4.59
CA GLY A 193 -54.43 27.74 4.66
C GLY A 193 -53.10 27.55 5.38
N ALA A 194 -53.10 26.91 6.55
CA ALA A 194 -51.89 26.62 7.33
C ALA A 194 -50.95 25.65 6.61
N LEU A 195 -51.50 24.56 6.04
CA LEU A 195 -50.73 23.60 5.25
C LEU A 195 -50.14 24.24 4.00
N ARG A 196 -50.86 25.15 3.32
CA ARG A 196 -50.32 25.90 2.18
C ARG A 196 -49.13 26.79 2.57
N GLN A 197 -49.15 27.38 3.76
CA GLN A 197 -48.01 28.16 4.26
C GLN A 197 -46.80 27.29 4.61
N GLU A 198 -47.00 26.13 5.26
CA GLU A 198 -45.91 25.18 5.52
C GLU A 198 -45.30 24.64 4.22
N VAL A 199 -46.13 24.29 3.23
CA VAL A 199 -45.67 23.85 1.92
C VAL A 199 -44.84 24.94 1.25
N ALA A 200 -45.29 26.19 1.27
CA ALA A 200 -44.53 27.32 0.71
C ALA A 200 -43.18 27.53 1.43
N ALA A 201 -43.13 27.42 2.76
CA ALA A 201 -41.89 27.56 3.53
C ALA A 201 -40.90 26.40 3.29
N HIS A 202 -41.42 25.18 3.12
CA HIS A 202 -40.62 24.02 2.75
C HIS A 202 -40.10 24.10 1.31
N GLU A 203 -40.90 24.60 0.37
CA GLU A 203 -40.49 24.86 -1.01
C GLU A 203 -39.30 25.85 -1.03
N GLU A 204 -39.38 26.95 -0.29
CA GLU A 204 -38.29 27.92 -0.17
C GLU A 204 -37.00 27.30 0.41
N THR A 205 -37.12 26.47 1.45
CA THR A 205 -35.98 25.78 2.07
C THR A 205 -35.33 24.77 1.11
N ILE A 206 -36.15 24.06 0.33
CA ILE A 206 -35.68 23.11 -0.68
C ILE A 206 -34.94 23.86 -1.79
N GLU A 207 -35.46 25.01 -2.26
CA GLU A 207 -34.77 25.85 -3.25
C GLU A 207 -33.40 26.33 -2.74
N ILE A 208 -33.32 26.78 -1.48
CA ILE A 208 -32.06 27.21 -0.86
C ILE A 208 -31.07 26.04 -0.80
N LEU A 209 -31.49 24.87 -0.32
CA LEU A 209 -30.63 23.69 -0.21
C LEU A 209 -30.19 23.17 -1.58
N GLN A 210 -31.07 23.17 -2.58
CA GLN A 210 -30.72 22.81 -3.96
C GLN A 210 -29.67 23.77 -4.53
N THR A 211 -29.84 25.07 -4.28
CA THR A 211 -28.87 26.10 -4.71
C THR A 211 -27.51 25.90 -4.01
N GLN A 212 -27.50 25.61 -2.72
CA GLN A 212 -26.27 25.32 -1.97
C GLN A 212 -25.58 24.04 -2.46
N MET A 213 -26.35 22.98 -2.72
CA MET A 213 -25.80 21.74 -3.24
C MET A 213 -25.18 21.93 -4.63
N GLN A 214 -25.85 22.67 -5.51
CA GLN A 214 -25.33 22.99 -6.85
C GLN A 214 -24.06 23.85 -6.76
N THR A 215 -24.02 24.87 -5.89
CA THR A 215 -22.82 25.70 -5.73
C THR A 215 -21.66 24.90 -5.15
N MET A 216 -21.90 24.06 -4.13
CA MET A 216 -20.89 23.16 -3.59
C MET A 216 -20.36 22.16 -4.62
N GLN A 217 -21.24 21.56 -5.44
CA GLN A 217 -20.84 20.64 -6.51
C GLN A 217 -20.01 21.35 -7.59
N ALA A 218 -20.43 22.56 -7.98
CA ALA A 218 -19.70 23.37 -8.96
C ALA A 218 -18.31 23.77 -8.43
N ASP A 219 -18.21 24.21 -7.18
CA ASP A 219 -16.95 24.59 -6.55
C ASP A 219 -16.02 23.39 -6.35
N HIS A 220 -16.57 22.24 -5.94
CA HIS A 220 -15.78 21.02 -5.84
C HIS A 220 -15.22 20.58 -7.20
N SER A 221 -16.05 20.60 -8.24
CA SER A 221 -15.64 20.27 -9.62
C SER A 221 -14.55 21.23 -10.11
N ARG A 222 -14.69 22.54 -9.83
CA ARG A 222 -13.66 23.54 -10.13
C ARG A 222 -12.34 23.24 -9.43
N ARG A 223 -12.37 22.95 -8.12
CA ARG A 223 -11.15 22.63 -7.35
C ARG A 223 -10.45 21.38 -7.89
N LEU A 224 -11.21 20.34 -8.25
CA LEU A 224 -10.62 19.12 -8.84
C LEU A 224 -9.92 19.43 -10.17
N LEU A 225 -10.56 20.21 -11.04
CA LEU A 225 -9.98 20.63 -12.31
C LEU A 225 -8.73 21.50 -12.11
N GLU A 226 -8.73 22.40 -11.12
CA GLU A 226 -7.56 23.22 -10.79
C GLU A 226 -6.38 22.39 -10.31
N VAL A 227 -6.61 21.45 -9.38
CA VAL A 227 -5.56 20.54 -8.88
C VAL A 227 -5.04 19.65 -10.01
N GLN A 228 -5.93 19.10 -10.84
CA GLN A 228 -5.54 18.29 -11.99
C GLN A 228 -4.69 19.10 -12.97
N ARG A 229 -5.09 20.33 -13.28
CA ARG A 229 -4.35 21.23 -14.18
C ARG A 229 -2.98 21.57 -13.61
N GLN A 230 -2.88 21.90 -12.31
CA GLN A 230 -1.61 22.19 -11.65
C GLN A 230 -0.67 20.98 -11.64
N SER A 231 -1.21 19.79 -11.36
CA SER A 231 -0.46 18.54 -11.42
C SER A 231 0.06 18.29 -12.84
N GLN A 232 -0.80 18.37 -13.87
CA GLN A 232 -0.39 18.22 -15.27
C GLN A 232 0.68 19.23 -15.70
N GLN A 233 0.56 20.50 -15.27
CA GLN A 233 1.58 21.51 -15.54
C GLN A 233 2.91 21.19 -14.89
N THR A 234 2.90 20.68 -13.66
CA THR A 234 4.12 20.33 -12.92
C THR A 234 4.79 19.10 -13.54
N ILE A 235 4.00 18.08 -13.85
CA ILE A 235 4.47 16.87 -14.57
C ILE A 235 5.05 17.26 -15.92
N GLY A 236 4.38 18.12 -16.69
CA GLY A 236 4.88 18.59 -17.99
C GLY A 236 6.19 19.37 -17.88
N LYS A 237 6.35 20.23 -16.87
CA LYS A 237 7.61 20.95 -16.61
C LYS A 237 8.75 20.00 -16.27
N LEU A 238 8.52 19.05 -15.35
CA LEU A 238 9.52 18.06 -14.96
C LEU A 238 9.87 17.13 -16.12
N GLN A 239 8.88 16.70 -16.91
CA GLN A 239 9.12 15.90 -18.11
C GLN A 239 9.99 16.66 -19.10
N GLY A 240 9.71 17.94 -19.36
CA GLY A 240 10.55 18.77 -20.23
C GLY A 240 11.96 19.05 -19.68
N GLU A 241 12.19 18.98 -18.37
CA GLU A 241 13.53 18.97 -17.79
C GLU A 241 14.24 17.63 -18.01
N ILE A 242 13.55 16.51 -17.80
CA ILE A 242 14.07 15.16 -18.06
C ILE A 242 14.43 14.98 -19.53
N ASP A 243 13.55 15.40 -20.45
CA ASP A 243 13.76 15.29 -21.89
C ASP A 243 15.01 16.07 -22.31
N ARG A 244 15.20 17.30 -21.79
CA ARG A 244 16.43 18.08 -22.01
C ARG A 244 17.68 17.38 -21.49
N ILE A 245 17.61 16.75 -20.32
CA ILE A 245 18.74 15.96 -19.78
C ILE A 245 19.05 14.79 -20.70
N TYR A 246 18.03 14.08 -21.21
CA TYR A 246 18.23 12.96 -22.12
C TYR A 246 18.75 13.38 -23.49
N ASP A 247 18.36 14.54 -24.00
CA ASP A 247 18.93 15.12 -25.21
C ASP A 247 20.42 15.44 -25.05
N TRP A 248 20.82 16.01 -23.91
CA TRP A 248 22.22 16.31 -23.62
C TRP A 248 23.04 15.06 -23.29
N PHE A 249 22.41 14.07 -22.66
CA PHE A 249 23.06 12.85 -22.17
C PHE A 249 22.22 11.62 -22.56
N PRO A 250 22.32 11.16 -23.82
CA PRO A 250 21.45 10.12 -24.37
C PRO A 250 21.59 8.75 -23.70
N ASP A 251 22.71 8.48 -23.02
CA ASP A 251 22.91 7.24 -22.30
C ASP A 251 22.28 7.23 -20.89
N THR A 252 21.82 8.38 -20.38
CA THR A 252 21.28 8.52 -19.02
C THR A 252 20.19 7.50 -18.68
N PRO A 253 19.18 7.23 -19.53
CA PRO A 253 18.16 6.23 -19.23
C PRO A 253 18.75 4.82 -19.01
N ARG A 254 19.81 4.48 -19.75
CA ARG A 254 20.48 3.17 -19.65
C ARG A 254 21.35 3.12 -18.40
N LEU A 255 22.04 4.22 -18.09
CA LEU A 255 22.86 4.36 -16.90
C LEU A 255 22.03 4.29 -15.61
N ILE A 256 20.81 4.85 -15.59
CA ILE A 256 19.87 4.69 -14.47
C ILE A 256 19.54 3.21 -14.26
N LYS A 257 19.23 2.46 -15.33
CA LYS A 257 18.95 1.01 -15.23
C LYS A 257 20.14 0.24 -14.68
N TRP A 258 21.35 0.56 -15.10
CA TRP A 258 22.56 -0.03 -14.52
C TRP A 258 22.77 0.36 -13.07
N GLY A 259 22.43 1.59 -12.68
CA GLY A 259 22.46 2.03 -11.29
C GLY A 259 21.52 1.22 -10.40
N GLU A 260 20.26 1.05 -10.83
CA GLU A 260 19.29 0.20 -10.13
C GLU A 260 19.73 -1.27 -10.06
N TYR A 261 20.30 -1.79 -11.15
CA TYR A 261 20.86 -3.14 -11.14
C TYR A 261 21.99 -3.27 -10.12
N CYS A 262 22.97 -2.37 -10.10
CA CYS A 262 24.04 -2.37 -9.11
C CYS A 262 23.49 -2.28 -7.67
N ARG A 263 22.48 -1.43 -7.41
CA ARG A 263 21.82 -1.35 -6.10
C ARG A 263 21.21 -2.71 -5.71
N SER A 264 20.52 -3.37 -6.64
CA SER A 264 19.93 -4.70 -6.40
C SER A 264 20.97 -5.79 -6.11
N LEU A 265 22.21 -5.65 -6.60
CA LEU A 265 23.30 -6.57 -6.29
C LEU A 265 23.88 -6.34 -4.88
N GLY A 266 23.57 -5.22 -4.23
CA GLY A 266 24.08 -4.87 -2.89
C GLY A 266 25.08 -3.71 -2.86
N PHE A 267 25.34 -3.02 -3.99
CA PHE A 267 26.16 -1.81 -3.96
C PHE A 267 25.41 -0.65 -3.27
N SER A 268 26.11 0.08 -2.39
CA SER A 268 25.56 1.28 -1.74
C SER A 268 25.32 2.42 -2.73
N ASP A 269 24.46 3.39 -2.39
CA ASP A 269 24.16 4.54 -3.27
C ASP A 269 25.40 5.36 -3.68
N GLY A 270 26.40 5.45 -2.80
CA GLY A 270 27.68 6.09 -3.11
C GLY A 270 28.46 5.32 -4.18
N GLN A 271 28.56 4.00 -4.02
CA GLN A 271 29.23 3.12 -4.98
C GLN A 271 28.49 3.07 -6.32
N VAL A 272 27.16 3.00 -6.29
CA VAL A 272 26.31 3.03 -7.50
C VAL A 272 26.56 4.33 -8.26
N ARG A 273 26.63 5.48 -7.57
CA ARG A 273 26.95 6.76 -8.18
C ARG A 273 28.33 6.75 -8.85
N ASP A 274 29.34 6.21 -8.20
CA ASP A 274 30.69 6.12 -8.78
C ASP A 274 30.73 5.19 -10.00
N LEU A 275 30.10 4.01 -9.91
CA LEU A 275 30.02 3.06 -11.01
C LEU A 275 29.31 3.64 -12.24
N VAL A 276 28.17 4.30 -12.04
CA VAL A 276 27.41 4.94 -13.13
C VAL A 276 28.23 6.06 -13.80
N ASN A 277 29.10 6.72 -13.05
CA ASN A 277 30.07 7.71 -13.56
C ASN A 277 31.37 7.08 -14.12
N MET A 278 31.38 5.76 -14.37
CA MET A 278 32.51 5.01 -14.90
C MET A 278 33.76 5.06 -14.00
N ARG A 279 33.59 5.37 -12.71
CA ARG A 279 34.66 5.36 -11.73
C ARG A 279 34.75 3.94 -11.13
N PRO A 280 35.95 3.35 -11.06
CA PRO A 280 36.11 2.06 -10.43
C PRO A 280 35.80 2.14 -8.94
N VAL A 281 35.08 1.14 -8.44
CA VAL A 281 34.75 1.00 -7.03
C VAL A 281 35.45 -0.23 -6.49
N ARG A 282 36.30 -0.04 -5.49
CA ARG A 282 36.83 -1.16 -4.70
C ARG A 282 35.90 -1.45 -3.56
N PHE A 283 35.63 -2.73 -3.33
CA PHE A 283 34.69 -3.16 -2.32
C PHE A 283 35.05 -4.54 -1.76
N SER A 284 34.60 -4.76 -0.53
CA SER A 284 34.60 -6.05 0.15
C SER A 284 33.24 -6.20 0.83
N GLY A 285 32.68 -7.39 0.83
CA GLY A 285 31.35 -7.70 1.34
C GLY A 285 30.64 -8.72 0.45
N GLU A 286 29.32 -8.76 0.53
CA GLU A 286 28.50 -9.71 -0.21
C GLU A 286 27.84 -9.05 -1.44
N LEU A 287 27.80 -9.79 -2.54
CA LEU A 287 26.98 -9.46 -3.70
C LEU A 287 25.87 -10.48 -3.89
N TYR A 288 24.65 -10.01 -4.09
CA TYR A 288 23.50 -10.85 -4.36
C TYR A 288 23.39 -11.21 -5.85
N SER A 289 23.32 -12.50 -6.16
CA SER A 289 23.00 -12.98 -7.49
C SER A 289 21.53 -13.32 -7.61
N HIS A 290 20.83 -12.62 -8.51
CA HIS A 290 19.44 -12.95 -8.84
C HIS A 290 19.33 -14.28 -9.59
N GLU A 291 20.27 -14.61 -10.48
CA GLU A 291 20.30 -15.87 -11.27
C GLU A 291 20.42 -17.10 -10.37
N HIS A 292 21.11 -16.97 -9.24
CA HIS A 292 21.33 -18.07 -8.29
C HIS A 292 20.57 -17.91 -6.97
N SER A 293 19.84 -16.81 -6.80
CA SER A 293 19.11 -16.45 -5.57
C SER A 293 19.97 -16.59 -4.30
N GLN A 294 21.24 -16.16 -4.38
CA GLN A 294 22.26 -16.44 -3.36
C GLN A 294 23.22 -15.25 -3.24
N HIS A 295 23.69 -15.00 -2.01
CA HIS A 295 24.77 -14.05 -1.73
C HIS A 295 26.13 -14.71 -1.92
N PHE A 296 27.04 -13.98 -2.56
CA PHE A 296 28.41 -14.38 -2.81
C PHE A 296 29.39 -13.40 -2.18
N GLU A 297 30.33 -14.01 -1.48
CA GLU A 297 31.31 -13.38 -0.62
C GLU A 297 32.48 -12.87 -1.44
N VAL A 298 32.87 -11.61 -1.24
CA VAL A 298 33.87 -10.92 -2.05
C VAL A 298 34.81 -10.12 -1.17
N GLU A 299 36.11 -10.30 -1.38
CA GLU A 299 37.14 -9.52 -0.72
C GLU A 299 38.04 -8.83 -1.74
N ASN A 300 38.29 -7.53 -1.53
CA ASN A 300 39.25 -6.72 -2.27
C ASN A 300 39.06 -6.75 -3.78
N SER A 301 37.81 -6.83 -4.23
CA SER A 301 37.49 -6.79 -5.66
C SER A 301 37.29 -5.36 -6.14
N GLU A 302 37.52 -5.17 -7.44
CA GLU A 302 37.24 -3.92 -8.14
C GLU A 302 36.06 -4.12 -9.09
N ALA A 303 34.97 -3.38 -8.85
CA ALA A 303 33.86 -3.25 -9.76
C ALA A 303 34.08 -2.06 -10.70
N ARG A 304 33.74 -2.24 -11.97
CA ARG A 304 33.77 -1.16 -12.97
C ARG A 304 32.66 -1.35 -13.99
N LEU A 305 31.85 -0.33 -14.19
CA LEU A 305 30.98 -0.23 -15.35
C LEU A 305 31.79 0.36 -16.50
N MET A 306 31.70 -0.24 -17.68
CA MET A 306 32.37 0.25 -18.89
C MET A 306 31.42 0.24 -20.07
N ARG A 307 31.72 1.04 -21.10
CA ARG A 307 31.09 0.91 -22.41
C ARG A 307 31.51 -0.40 -23.05
N ASP A 308 30.54 -1.12 -23.59
CA ASP A 308 30.73 -2.38 -24.30
C ASP A 308 29.64 -2.50 -25.37
N GLU A 309 30.00 -2.42 -26.64
CA GLU A 309 29.06 -2.51 -27.78
C GLU A 309 28.30 -3.84 -27.81
N LYS A 310 28.88 -4.90 -27.25
CA LYS A 310 28.27 -6.23 -27.15
C LYS A 310 27.48 -6.40 -25.86
N GLY A 311 27.61 -5.45 -24.93
CA GLY A 311 26.95 -5.45 -23.64
C GLY A 311 25.50 -4.95 -23.70
N PRO A 312 24.66 -5.32 -22.73
CA PRO A 312 23.27 -4.87 -22.69
C PRO A 312 23.17 -3.35 -22.58
N GLY A 313 22.59 -2.74 -23.61
CA GLY A 313 22.46 -1.29 -23.69
C GLY A 313 23.78 -0.55 -23.93
N GLY A 314 24.81 -1.21 -24.47
CA GLY A 314 26.10 -0.59 -24.76
C GLY A 314 27.03 -0.45 -23.56
N PHE A 315 26.69 -1.11 -22.44
CA PHE A 315 27.50 -1.12 -21.22
C PHE A 315 27.60 -2.53 -20.65
N GLN A 316 28.62 -2.74 -19.84
CA GLN A 316 28.84 -4.00 -19.13
C GLN A 316 29.50 -3.72 -17.77
N LEU A 317 28.93 -4.30 -16.72
CA LEU A 317 29.56 -4.32 -15.39
C LEU A 317 30.57 -5.47 -15.33
N PHE A 318 31.75 -5.15 -14.83
CA PHE A 318 32.84 -6.10 -14.58
C PHE A 318 33.19 -6.11 -13.11
N ILE A 319 33.53 -7.29 -12.59
CA ILE A 319 34.20 -7.47 -11.31
C ILE A 319 35.52 -8.18 -11.62
N ASP A 320 36.64 -7.57 -11.21
CA ASP A 320 37.99 -8.09 -11.44
C ASP A 320 38.26 -8.41 -12.93
N ARG A 321 37.73 -7.56 -13.82
CA ARG A 321 37.79 -7.68 -15.29
C ARG A 321 36.99 -8.84 -15.88
N ILE A 322 36.12 -9.47 -15.09
CA ILE A 322 35.19 -10.52 -15.55
C ILE A 322 33.78 -9.93 -15.65
N PRO A 323 33.06 -10.11 -16.78
CA PRO A 323 31.66 -9.68 -16.89
C PRO A 323 30.80 -10.25 -15.76
N ILE A 324 29.95 -9.42 -15.15
CA ILE A 324 29.22 -9.73 -13.91
C ILE A 324 28.48 -11.08 -13.93
N LEU A 325 27.81 -11.43 -15.03
CA LEU A 325 27.09 -12.70 -15.16
C LEU A 325 28.04 -13.89 -15.15
N ARG A 326 29.18 -13.79 -15.85
CA ARG A 326 30.20 -14.83 -15.86
C ARG A 326 30.86 -14.94 -14.49
N TRP A 327 31.10 -13.81 -13.84
CA TRP A 327 31.66 -13.76 -12.50
C TRP A 327 30.75 -14.47 -11.49
N PHE A 328 29.43 -14.21 -11.51
CA PHE A 328 28.48 -14.92 -10.65
C PHE A 328 28.41 -16.42 -10.91
N ARG A 329 28.44 -16.85 -12.18
CA ARG A 329 28.48 -18.28 -12.52
C ARG A 329 29.73 -18.98 -12.01
N GLN A 330 30.87 -18.29 -12.08
CA GLN A 330 32.11 -18.81 -11.52
C GLN A 330 31.99 -18.96 -10.00
N LYS A 331 31.50 -17.93 -9.30
CA LYS A 331 31.27 -17.97 -7.85
C LYS A 331 30.27 -19.04 -7.43
N ALA A 332 29.20 -19.23 -8.19
CA ALA A 332 28.23 -20.30 -7.96
C ALA A 332 28.84 -21.69 -8.11
N LYS A 333 29.69 -21.90 -9.14
CA LYS A 333 30.41 -23.16 -9.32
C LYS A 333 31.39 -23.41 -8.17
N GLU A 334 32.19 -22.41 -7.79
CA GLU A 334 33.11 -22.49 -6.64
C GLU A 334 32.35 -22.83 -5.34
N PHE A 335 31.21 -22.18 -5.10
CA PHE A 335 30.36 -22.45 -3.96
C PHE A 335 29.82 -23.90 -3.96
N LEU A 336 29.31 -24.38 -5.10
CA LEU A 336 28.80 -25.74 -5.25
C LEU A 336 29.89 -26.80 -5.07
N GLU A 337 31.09 -26.54 -5.59
CA GLU A 337 32.26 -27.41 -5.38
C GLU A 337 32.69 -27.43 -3.92
N HIS A 338 32.66 -26.29 -3.23
CA HIS A 338 33.00 -26.18 -1.81
C HIS A 338 32.04 -26.98 -0.92
N ILE A 339 30.76 -27.09 -1.29
CA ILE A 339 29.78 -27.95 -0.58
C ILE A 339 29.76 -29.40 -1.08
N GLY A 340 30.74 -29.82 -1.89
CA GLY A 340 30.94 -31.20 -2.33
C GLY A 340 30.12 -31.63 -3.56
N ILE A 341 29.42 -30.71 -4.23
CA ILE A 341 28.64 -30.99 -5.45
C ILE A 341 29.52 -30.73 -6.68
N LYS A 342 30.07 -31.81 -7.26
CA LYS A 342 30.84 -31.71 -8.51
C LYS A 342 29.92 -31.49 -9.70
N ILE A 343 29.88 -30.27 -10.23
CA ILE A 343 29.26 -29.97 -11.52
C ILE A 343 30.21 -30.48 -12.61
N LYS A 344 29.83 -31.54 -13.34
CA LYS A 344 30.57 -31.93 -14.55
C LYS A 344 30.47 -30.78 -15.55
N ASP A 345 31.61 -30.21 -15.93
CA ASP A 345 31.65 -29.33 -17.09
C ASP A 345 31.08 -30.11 -18.27
N ARG A 346 29.86 -29.73 -18.70
CA ARG A 346 29.29 -30.20 -19.95
C ARG A 346 30.19 -29.59 -21.03
N LYS A 347 31.26 -30.32 -21.39
CA LYS A 347 32.06 -30.03 -22.58
C LYS A 347 31.06 -29.75 -23.69
N GLN A 348 31.04 -28.52 -24.18
CA GLN A 348 30.32 -28.18 -25.40
C GLN A 348 30.72 -29.24 -26.42
N GLY A 349 29.72 -30.04 -26.82
CA GLY A 349 29.94 -31.14 -27.73
C GLY A 349 30.64 -30.61 -28.96
N ARG A 350 31.82 -31.18 -29.26
CA ARG A 350 32.39 -31.11 -30.60
C ARG A 350 31.28 -31.47 -31.58
N GLY A 351 31.13 -30.64 -32.60
CA GLY A 351 30.08 -30.75 -33.60
C GLY A 351 29.87 -32.19 -34.06
N MET A 352 28.61 -32.61 -34.03
CA MET A 352 28.17 -33.82 -34.70
C MET A 352 28.27 -33.53 -36.20
N ARG A 353 29.37 -34.00 -36.82
CA ARG A 353 29.52 -34.05 -38.28
C ARG A 353 28.42 -34.98 -38.80
N MET A 354 27.42 -34.42 -39.48
CA MET A 354 26.58 -35.21 -40.36
C MET A 354 27.42 -35.57 -41.60
N ARG A 355 27.52 -36.87 -41.87
CA ARG A 355 27.88 -37.42 -43.18
C ARG A 355 26.59 -37.69 -43.93
#